data_AF-A0A1M3QE69-F1
#
_entry.id   AF-A0A1M3QE69-F1
#
_cell.length_a   1.000
_cell.length_b   1.000
_cell.length_c   1.000
_cell.angle_alpha   90.00
_cell.angle_beta   90.00
_cell.angle_gamma   90.00
#
_symmetry.space_group_name_H-M   'P 1'
#
loop_
_entity.id
_entity.type
_entity.pdbx_description
1 polymer ?
#
loop_
_entity_poly.entity_id
_entity_poly.type
_entity_poly.pdbx_seq_one_letter_code
_entity_poly.pdbx_strand_id
1 'polypeptide(L)'
;MRLLISGGRHFAETAVIRRELDDILSASPVSVLIHGGLPTIGVEAESWARENNIHVVRYPANWSLFGKHAEAKRNAFMLEDSRPDIILMFPGGRQTAYFERTVRELHIPMTVVTQPCEHALSQVSGEHLWQH
;
A
#
# COMPACT_ATOMS: atom_id res chain seq x y z
N MET A 1 -14.41 -3.91 -9.37
CA MET A 1 -13.21 -3.11 -9.69
C MET A 1 -11.94 -3.87 -9.32
N ARG A 2 -10.82 -3.45 -9.88
CA ARG A 2 -9.47 -4.00 -9.71
C ARG A 2 -8.70 -3.12 -8.73
N LEU A 3 -8.44 -3.65 -7.55
CA LEU A 3 -7.74 -2.96 -6.47
C LEU A 3 -6.28 -3.41 -6.43
N LEU A 4 -5.34 -2.47 -6.55
CA LEU A 4 -3.93 -2.73 -6.29
C LEU A 4 -3.56 -2.30 -4.88
N ILE A 5 -2.91 -3.18 -4.12
CA ILE A 5 -2.38 -2.87 -2.79
C ILE A 5 -0.85 -2.83 -2.82
N SER A 6 -0.28 -1.77 -2.23
CA SER A 6 1.16 -1.56 -2.18
C SER A 6 1.56 -0.85 -0.89
N GLY A 7 2.83 -0.97 -0.50
CA GLY A 7 3.38 -0.29 0.67
C GLY A 7 4.82 -0.67 0.94
N GLY A 8 5.34 -0.21 2.08
CA GLY A 8 6.68 -0.59 2.54
C GLY A 8 6.77 -2.07 2.89
N ARG A 9 7.93 -2.69 2.62
CA ARG A 9 8.21 -4.10 2.92
C ARG A 9 7.98 -4.47 4.40
N HIS A 10 8.17 -3.52 5.30
CA HIS A 10 8.07 -3.71 6.75
C HIS A 10 6.76 -3.23 7.36
N PHE A 11 5.82 -2.73 6.54
CA PHE A 11 4.52 -2.33 7.05
C PHE A 11 3.73 -3.58 7.47
N ALA A 12 3.36 -3.65 8.75
CA ALA A 12 2.84 -4.86 9.37
C ALA A 12 1.57 -4.64 10.21
N GLU A 13 0.92 -3.48 10.08
CA GLU A 13 -0.29 -3.15 10.84
C GLU A 13 -1.51 -3.86 10.26
N THR A 14 -1.67 -5.15 10.52
CA THR A 14 -2.76 -6.00 9.97
C THR A 14 -4.15 -5.38 10.19
N ALA A 15 -4.42 -4.80 11.36
CA ALA A 15 -5.71 -4.16 11.65
C ALA A 15 -5.98 -2.97 10.73
N VAL A 16 -4.95 -2.18 10.42
CA VAL A 16 -5.06 -1.05 9.48
C VAL A 16 -5.24 -1.57 8.06
N ILE A 17 -4.49 -2.60 7.66
CA ILE A 17 -4.64 -3.20 6.32
C ILE A 17 -6.07 -3.66 6.08
N ARG A 18 -6.63 -4.42 7.02
CA ARG A 18 -7.99 -4.96 6.92
C ARG A 18 -9.04 -3.86 6.92
N ARG A 19 -8.95 -2.88 7.82
CA ARG A 19 -9.88 -1.75 7.87
C ARG A 19 -9.96 -1.03 6.52
N GLU A 20 -8.82 -0.66 5.94
CA GLU A 20 -8.80 0.08 4.68
C GLU A 20 -9.32 -0.75 3.49
N LEU A 21 -9.10 -2.07 3.51
CA LEU A 21 -9.66 -2.98 2.52
C LEU A 21 -11.19 -3.10 2.67
N ASP A 22 -11.69 -3.20 3.90
CA ASP A 22 -13.13 -3.25 4.20
C ASP A 22 -13.83 -1.94 3.80
N ASP A 23 -13.21 -0.79 4.10
CA ASP A 23 -13.73 0.52 3.71
C ASP A 23 -13.86 0.63 2.18
N ILE A 24 -12.84 0.21 1.43
CA ILE A 24 -12.88 0.19 -0.04
C ILE A 24 -13.97 -0.76 -0.57
N LEU A 25 -14.06 -1.98 -0.01
CA LEU A 25 -15.06 -2.96 -0.43
C LEU A 25 -16.49 -2.47 -0.16
N SER A 26 -16.69 -1.77 0.96
CA SER A 26 -17.99 -1.18 1.33
C SER A 26 -18.42 -0.06 0.38
N ALA A 27 -17.45 0.71 -0.13
CA ALA A 27 -17.69 1.81 -1.06
C ALA A 27 -17.92 1.31 -2.50
N SER A 28 -17.25 0.23 -2.92
CA SER A 28 -17.38 -0.32 -4.27
C SER A 28 -16.95 -1.79 -4.34
N PRO A 29 -17.69 -2.67 -5.05
CA PRO A 29 -17.33 -4.08 -5.17
C PRO A 29 -15.92 -4.30 -5.77
N VAL A 30 -15.06 -4.99 -5.03
CA VAL A 30 -13.74 -5.44 -5.51
C VAL A 30 -13.87 -6.83 -6.11
N SER A 31 -13.44 -7.00 -7.36
CA SER A 31 -13.49 -8.28 -8.07
C SER A 31 -12.10 -8.92 -8.21
N VAL A 32 -11.05 -8.10 -8.21
CA VAL A 32 -9.66 -8.54 -8.29
C VAL A 32 -8.80 -7.71 -7.36
N LEU A 33 -8.00 -8.38 -6.53
CA LEU A 33 -6.97 -7.79 -5.70
C LEU A 33 -5.58 -8.09 -6.30
N ILE A 34 -4.77 -7.06 -6.48
CA ILE A 34 -3.47 -7.11 -7.15
C ILE A 34 -2.38 -6.71 -6.14
N HIS A 35 -1.29 -7.47 -6.06
CA HIS A 35 -0.15 -7.08 -5.22
C HIS A 35 1.20 -7.58 -5.74
N GLY A 36 2.26 -6.97 -5.22
CA GLY A 36 3.65 -7.21 -5.60
C GLY A 36 4.37 -8.41 -4.98
N GLY A 37 3.65 -9.28 -4.28
CA GLY A 37 4.29 -10.31 -3.43
C GLY A 37 5.03 -9.72 -2.21
N LEU A 38 4.50 -8.65 -1.61
CA LEU A 38 5.06 -8.08 -0.38
C LEU A 38 4.86 -9.05 0.80
N PRO A 39 5.88 -9.33 1.66
CA PRO A 39 5.78 -10.36 2.69
C PRO A 39 4.61 -10.19 3.66
N THR A 40 4.45 -9.01 4.26
CA THR A 40 3.38 -8.81 5.26
C THR A 40 2.07 -8.34 4.62
N ILE A 41 2.13 -7.26 3.83
CA ILE A 41 0.95 -6.73 3.13
C ILE A 41 0.33 -7.79 2.21
N GLY A 42 1.14 -8.52 1.45
CA GLY A 42 0.64 -9.53 0.52
C GLY A 42 -0.06 -10.68 1.23
N VAL A 43 0.51 -11.18 2.33
CA VAL A 43 -0.11 -12.24 3.12
C VAL A 43 -1.48 -11.83 3.66
N GLU A 44 -1.57 -10.63 4.24
CA GLU A 44 -2.84 -10.12 4.77
C GLU A 44 -3.87 -9.86 3.66
N ALA A 45 -3.44 -9.26 2.55
CA ALA A 45 -4.33 -8.99 1.42
C ALA A 45 -4.86 -10.28 0.78
N GLU A 46 -4.03 -11.31 0.67
CA GLU A 46 -4.44 -12.63 0.19
C GLU A 46 -5.43 -13.31 1.14
N SER A 47 -5.23 -13.18 2.46
CA SER A 47 -6.19 -13.72 3.43
C SER A 47 -7.54 -13.02 3.33
N TRP A 48 -7.52 -11.69 3.33
CA TRP A 48 -8.73 -10.89 3.21
C TRP A 48 -9.47 -11.16 1.89
N ALA A 49 -8.74 -11.28 0.77
CA ALA A 49 -9.35 -11.59 -0.53
C ALA A 49 -10.02 -12.97 -0.53
N ARG A 50 -9.40 -13.97 0.11
CA ARG A 50 -9.97 -15.32 0.25
C ARG A 50 -11.26 -15.30 1.07
N GLU A 51 -11.27 -14.56 2.19
CA GLU A 51 -12.43 -14.41 3.07
C GLU A 51 -13.62 -13.75 2.35
N ASN A 52 -13.34 -12.88 1.38
CA ASN A 52 -14.34 -12.13 0.62
C ASN A 52 -14.62 -12.69 -0.80
N ASN A 53 -14.10 -13.88 -1.14
CA ASN A 53 -14.24 -14.50 -2.47
C ASN A 53 -13.73 -13.61 -3.64
N ILE A 54 -12.63 -12.90 -3.43
CA ILE A 54 -12.01 -11.98 -4.40
C ILE A 54 -10.84 -12.68 -5.10
N HIS A 55 -10.74 -12.53 -6.42
CA HIS A 55 -9.61 -13.08 -7.18
C HIS A 55 -8.31 -12.36 -6.85
N VAL A 56 -7.19 -13.09 -6.79
CA VAL A 56 -5.87 -12.50 -6.51
C VAL A 56 -4.94 -12.63 -7.71
N VAL A 57 -4.26 -11.53 -8.06
CA VAL A 57 -3.16 -11.50 -9.04
C VAL A 57 -1.86 -11.06 -8.37
N ARG A 58 -0.81 -11.86 -8.54
CA ARG A 58 0.52 -11.64 -7.92
C ARG A 58 1.54 -11.22 -8.97
N TYR A 59 2.30 -10.18 -8.67
CA TYR A 59 3.44 -9.74 -9.47
C TYR A 59 4.73 -9.85 -8.65
N PRO A 60 5.33 -11.06 -8.52
CA PRO A 60 6.59 -11.22 -7.80
C PRO A 60 7.73 -10.51 -8.54
N ALA A 61 8.62 -9.86 -7.78
CA ALA A 61 9.79 -9.21 -8.36
C ALA A 61 10.82 -10.26 -8.83
N ASN A 62 11.29 -10.15 -10.07
CA ASN A 62 12.30 -11.04 -10.62
C ASN A 62 13.72 -10.57 -10.25
N TRP A 63 14.16 -10.96 -9.05
CA TRP A 63 15.46 -10.58 -8.48
C TRP A 63 16.64 -11.20 -9.22
N SER A 64 16.51 -12.42 -9.72
CA SER A 64 17.59 -13.10 -10.44
C SER A 64 17.92 -12.39 -11.75
N LEU A 65 16.91 -11.86 -12.45
CA LEU A 65 17.10 -11.18 -13.73
C LEU A 65 17.48 -9.70 -13.57
N PHE A 66 16.89 -8.99 -12.62
CA PHE A 66 16.97 -7.51 -12.57
C PHE A 66 17.71 -6.96 -11.34
N GLY A 67 18.14 -7.82 -10.41
CA GLY A 67 18.86 -7.43 -9.19
C GLY A 67 18.16 -6.30 -8.44
N LYS A 68 18.90 -5.24 -8.11
CA LYS A 68 18.39 -4.06 -7.38
C LYS A 68 17.24 -3.32 -8.08
N HIS A 69 17.02 -3.55 -9.38
CA HIS A 69 15.94 -2.91 -10.16
C HIS A 69 14.68 -3.78 -10.27
N ALA A 70 14.69 -4.99 -9.70
CA ALA A 70 13.59 -5.94 -9.83
C ALA A 70 12.25 -5.39 -9.36
N GLU A 71 12.22 -4.70 -8.21
CA GLU A 71 10.99 -4.09 -7.69
C GLU A 71 10.49 -2.96 -8.59
N ALA A 72 11.39 -2.09 -9.08
CA ALA A 72 11.00 -0.98 -9.95
C ALA A 72 10.43 -1.47 -11.29
N LYS A 73 11.09 -2.46 -11.92
CA LYS A 73 10.59 -3.07 -13.15
C LYS A 73 9.28 -3.81 -12.94
N ARG A 74 9.16 -4.55 -11.83
CA ARG A 74 7.89 -5.19 -11.44
C ARG A 74 6.80 -4.15 -11.24
N ASN A 75 7.07 -3.04 -10.56
CA ASN A 75 6.08 -1.99 -10.30
C ASN A 75 5.53 -1.39 -11.60
N ALA A 76 6.42 -1.06 -12.55
CA ALA A 76 6.02 -0.54 -13.85
C ALA A 76 5.16 -1.55 -14.61
N PHE A 77 5.62 -2.79 -14.73
CA PHE A 77 4.89 -3.86 -15.41
C PHE A 77 3.54 -4.16 -14.73
N MET A 78 3.52 -4.19 -13.39
CA MET A 78 2.31 -4.42 -12.61
C MET A 78 1.26 -3.34 -12.89
N LEU A 79 1.63 -2.06 -12.99
CA LEU A 79 0.67 -1.00 -13.35
C LEU A 79 0.14 -1.17 -14.78
N GLU A 80 1.04 -1.42 -15.73
CA GLU A 80 0.72 -1.54 -17.15
C GLU A 80 -0.19 -2.74 -17.46
N ASP A 81 0.18 -3.91 -16.96
CA ASP A 81 -0.52 -5.17 -17.21
C ASP A 81 -1.81 -5.27 -16.39
N SER A 82 -1.76 -4.92 -15.11
CA SER A 82 -2.91 -5.13 -14.22
C SER A 82 -4.01 -4.10 -14.38
N ARG A 83 -3.72 -2.90 -14.91
CA ARG A 83 -4.69 -1.79 -15.11
C ARG A 83 -5.62 -1.62 -13.91
N PRO A 84 -5.09 -1.23 -12.74
CA PRO A 84 -5.90 -1.08 -11.54
C PRO A 84 -6.86 0.10 -11.69
N ASP A 85 -8.09 -0.06 -11.18
CA ASP A 85 -9.07 1.04 -11.12
C ASP A 85 -8.72 2.00 -9.96
N ILE A 86 -8.14 1.45 -8.89
CA ILE A 86 -7.71 2.20 -7.71
C ILE A 86 -6.51 1.52 -7.05
N ILE A 87 -5.65 2.32 -6.40
CA ILE A 87 -4.52 1.85 -5.62
C ILE A 87 -4.69 2.20 -4.14
N LEU A 88 -4.59 1.20 -3.26
CA LEU A 88 -4.43 1.37 -1.82
C LEU A 88 -2.94 1.38 -1.46
N MET A 89 -2.44 2.53 -1.00
CA MET A 89 -1.03 2.75 -0.71
C MET A 89 -0.80 2.89 0.79
N PHE A 90 -0.04 1.95 1.36
CA PHE A 90 0.44 2.01 2.74
C PHE A 90 1.79 2.73 2.84
N PRO A 91 2.14 3.28 4.02
CA PRO A 91 3.43 3.90 4.25
C PRO A 91 4.62 2.99 3.89
N GLY A 92 5.71 3.63 3.48
CA GLY A 92 6.94 2.93 3.13
C GLY A 92 8.10 3.88 2.91
N GLY A 93 9.24 3.31 2.49
CA GLY A 93 10.45 4.07 2.24
C GLY A 93 10.50 4.73 0.86
N ARG A 94 11.72 5.10 0.44
CA ARG A 94 11.99 5.79 -0.83
C ARG A 94 11.35 5.14 -2.06
N GLN A 95 11.37 3.80 -2.14
CA GLN A 95 10.79 3.07 -3.28
C GLN A 95 9.27 3.20 -3.34
N THR A 96 8.61 3.23 -2.19
CA THR A 96 7.16 3.42 -2.08
C THR A 96 6.79 4.86 -2.47
N ALA A 97 7.55 5.86 -1.99
CA ALA A 97 7.36 7.26 -2.39
C ALA A 97 7.58 7.50 -3.90
N TYR A 98 8.57 6.81 -4.49
CA TYR A 98 8.77 6.84 -5.94
C TYR A 98 7.58 6.23 -6.69
N PHE A 99 7.09 5.08 -6.24
CA PHE A 99 5.92 4.43 -6.83
C PHE A 99 4.66 5.30 -6.72
N GLU A 100 4.41 5.91 -5.56
CA GLU A 100 3.30 6.86 -5.38
C GLU A 100 3.38 8.01 -6.40
N ARG A 101 4.56 8.62 -6.57
CA ARG A 101 4.76 9.68 -7.57
C ARG A 101 4.42 9.21 -8.98
N THR A 102 4.91 8.04 -9.38
CA THR A 102 4.61 7.47 -10.70
C THR A 102 3.10 7.27 -10.88
N VAL A 103 2.39 6.76 -9.87
CA VAL A 103 0.93 6.57 -9.94
C VAL A 103 0.19 7.91 -10.06
N ARG A 104 0.65 8.94 -9.35
CA ARG A 104 0.10 10.31 -9.46
C ARG A 104 0.27 10.89 -10.86
N GLU A 105 1.45 10.73 -11.46
CA GLU A 105 1.74 11.17 -12.84
C GLU A 105 0.86 10.45 -13.87
N LEU A 106 0.51 9.19 -13.60
CA LEU A 106 -0.40 8.39 -14.43
C LEU A 106 -1.89 8.69 -14.18
N HIS A 107 -2.22 9.58 -13.23
CA HIS A 107 -3.59 9.95 -12.87
C HIS A 107 -4.48 8.76 -12.48
N ILE A 108 -3.86 7.70 -11.93
CA ILE A 108 -4.61 6.55 -11.42
C ILE A 108 -5.16 6.91 -10.04
N PRO A 109 -6.45 6.68 -9.76
CA PRO A 109 -7.03 6.91 -8.44
C PRO A 109 -6.26 6.18 -7.34
N MET A 110 -6.04 6.84 -6.19
CA MET A 110 -5.38 6.21 -5.05
C MET A 110 -5.94 6.68 -3.71
N THR A 111 -5.97 5.75 -2.75
CA THR A 111 -6.12 6.02 -1.32
C THR A 111 -4.75 5.86 -0.68
N VAL A 112 -4.24 6.94 -0.08
CA VAL A 112 -2.96 6.92 0.64
C VAL A 112 -3.23 6.86 2.13
N VAL A 113 -2.80 5.79 2.76
CA VAL A 113 -2.92 5.57 4.20
C VAL A 113 -1.80 6.33 4.89
N THR A 114 -2.13 7.39 5.62
CA THR A 114 -1.19 8.09 6.49
C THR A 114 -1.31 7.53 7.91
N GLN A 115 -0.22 7.02 8.48
CA GLN A 115 -0.18 6.89 9.94
C GLN A 115 -0.07 8.30 10.56
N PRO A 116 -0.71 8.56 11.71
CA PRO A 116 -0.33 9.73 12.49
C PRO A 116 1.16 9.60 12.84
N CYS A 117 1.93 10.62 12.49
CA CYS A 117 3.32 10.72 12.88
C CYS A 117 3.36 10.86 14.41
N GLU A 118 3.74 9.81 15.15
CA GLU A 118 3.91 9.89 16.61
C GLU A 118 4.93 10.98 17.04
N HIS A 119 5.79 11.43 16.12
CA HIS A 119 6.72 12.54 16.35
C HIS A 119 6.12 13.95 16.26
N ALA A 120 4.86 14.11 15.82
CA ALA A 120 4.22 15.43 15.75
C ALA A 120 3.54 15.86 17.06
N LEU A 121 3.37 14.95 18.04
CA LEU A 121 2.68 15.23 19.31
C LEU A 121 3.63 15.52 20.49
N SER A 122 4.95 15.43 20.30
CA SER A 122 5.94 15.77 21.34
C SER A 122 6.38 17.23 21.34
N GLN A 123 5.87 18.07 20.43
CA GLN A 123 6.24 19.49 20.32
C GLN A 123 5.16 20.46 20.85
N VAL A 124 4.04 19.96 21.40
CA VAL A 124 2.93 20.82 21.87
C VAL A 124 2.73 20.79 23.39
N SER A 125 3.52 20.03 24.16
CA SER A 125 3.45 20.04 25.64
C SER A 125 4.61 20.79 26.31
N GLY A 126 4.97 21.95 25.73
CA GLY A 126 5.99 22.86 26.26
C GLY A 126 5.44 24.18 26.80
N GLU A 127 4.20 24.23 27.30
CA GLU A 127 3.67 25.43 27.97
C GLU A 127 4.01 25.41 29.47
N HIS A 128 5.11 26.11 29.78
CA HIS A 128 5.26 27.07 30.89
C HIS A 128 4.54 26.74 32.22
N LEU A 129 5.26 26.07 33.12
CA LEU A 129 5.05 26.19 34.57
C LEU A 129 6.41 26.38 35.25
N TRP A 130 6.87 27.63 35.34
CA TRP A 130 7.83 28.05 36.36
C TRP A 130 7.07 28.83 37.41
N GLN A 131 6.82 28.16 38.54
CA GLN A 131 6.52 28.82 39.81
C GLN A 131 7.82 29.36 40.40
N HIS A 132 7.88 30.66 40.66
CA HIS A 132 8.59 31.26 41.79
C HIS A 132 7.89 32.57 42.17
#